data_AF-A0A0W1AGF2-F1
#
_entry.id   AF-A0A0W1AGF2-F1
#
_cell.length_a   1.000
_cell.length_b   1.000
_cell.length_c   1.000
_cell.angle_alpha   90.00
_cell.angle_beta   90.00
_cell.angle_gamma   90.00
#
_symmetry.space_group_name_H-M   'P 1'
#
loop_
_entity.id
_entity.type
_entity.pdbx_description
1 polymer ?
#
loop_
_entity_poly.entity_id
_entity_poly.type
_entity_poly.pdbx_seq_one_letter_code
_entity_poly.pdbx_strand_id
1 'polypeptide(L)' 'MGLSPFDDDTLNQAILACRDFQKMPPSLPQMISFCRDIKRKTSFYVADTDHQPASPKVVEAHIKQCKAFLI' A
#
# COMPACT_ATOMS: atom_id res chain seq x y z
N MET A 1 8.93 13.66 -21.36
CA MET A 1 9.09 12.19 -21.42
C MET A 1 10.22 11.81 -20.49
N GLY A 2 9.98 10.98 -19.48
CA GLY A 2 11.00 10.65 -18.48
C GLY A 2 10.38 10.24 -17.16
N LEU A 3 11.12 10.40 -16.06
CA LEU A 3 10.69 9.98 -14.73
C LEU A 3 9.91 11.08 -13.96
N SER A 4 9.75 12.27 -14.54
CA SER A 4 9.04 13.41 -13.91
C SER A 4 7.60 13.15 -13.45
N PRO A 5 6.82 12.20 -14.00
CA PRO A 5 5.46 11.90 -13.50
C PRO A 5 5.41 11.03 -12.23
N PHE A 6 6.55 10.53 -11.75
CA PHE A 6 6.65 9.69 -10.57
C PHE A 6 7.19 10.50 -9.39
N ASP A 7 6.61 10.30 -8.21
CA ASP A 7 7.11 10.85 -6.95
C ASP A 7 8.43 10.18 -6.53
N ASP A 8 9.15 10.86 -5.64
CA ASP A 8 10.46 10.43 -5.17
C ASP A 8 10.42 9.08 -4.44
N ASP A 9 9.33 8.79 -3.71
CA ASP A 9 9.15 7.50 -3.04
C ASP A 9 9.07 6.35 -4.04
N THR A 10 8.23 6.49 -5.06
CA THR A 10 8.11 5.53 -6.15
C THR A 10 9.44 5.34 -6.87
N LEU A 11 10.14 6.43 -7.15
CA LEU A 11 11.44 6.39 -7.84
C LEU A 11 12.52 5.70 -6.97
N ASN A 12 12.60 6.03 -5.69
CA ASN A 12 13.56 5.45 -4.76
C ASN A 12 13.31 3.94 -4.59
N GLN A 13 12.05 3.51 -4.47
CA GLN A 13 11.72 2.09 -4.43
C GLN A 13 12.12 1.38 -5.72
N ALA A 14 11.93 2.01 -6.89
CA ALA A 14 12.37 1.44 -8.17
C ALA A 14 13.90 1.28 -8.22
N ILE A 15 14.64 2.28 -7.75
CA ILE A 15 16.11 2.25 -7.68
C ILE A 15 16.59 1.12 -6.77
N LEU A 16 16.02 0.99 -5.57
CA LEU A 16 16.37 -0.08 -4.62
C LEU A 16 16.07 -1.47 -5.19
N ALA A 17 14.89 -1.65 -5.78
CA ALA A 17 14.53 -2.91 -6.42
C ALA A 17 15.45 -3.26 -7.59
N CYS A 18 15.84 -2.27 -8.40
CA CYS A 18 16.79 -2.50 -9.48
C CYS A 18 18.16 -2.89 -8.93
N ARG A 19 18.67 -2.20 -7.90
CA ARG A 19 19.95 -2.50 -7.26
C ARG A 19 20.00 -3.93 -6.71
N ASP A 20 18.91 -4.38 -6.09
CA ASP A 20 18.89 -5.64 -5.36
C ASP A 20 18.62 -6.85 -6.27
N PHE A 21 17.89 -6.67 -7.38
CA PHE A 21 17.40 -7.78 -8.20
C PHE A 21 17.81 -7.76 -9.67
N GLN A 22 18.40 -6.67 -10.16
CA GLN A 22 18.85 -6.58 -11.56
C GLN A 22 20.36 -6.70 -11.65
N LYS A 23 20.83 -7.53 -12.59
CA LYS A 23 22.26 -7.72 -12.85
C LYS A 23 22.91 -6.48 -13.50
N MET A 24 22.12 -5.66 -14.19
CA MET A 24 22.60 -4.47 -14.90
C MET A 24 21.67 -3.28 -14.64
N PRO A 25 22.20 -2.04 -14.72
CA PRO A 25 21.37 -0.84 -14.62
C PRO A 25 20.25 -0.84 -15.68
N PRO A 26 19.02 -0.43 -15.31
CA PRO A 26 17.93 -0.40 -16.25
C PRO A 26 18.10 0.71 -17.27
N SER A 27 17.61 0.48 -18.49
CA SER A 27 17.36 1.56 -19.45
C SER A 27 16.22 2.47 -18.95
N LEU A 28 16.16 3.70 -19.46
CA LEU A 28 15.08 4.64 -19.11
C LEU A 28 13.67 4.05 -19.35
N PRO A 29 13.37 3.37 -20.48
CA PRO A 29 12.07 2.71 -20.65
C PRO A 29 11.77 1.62 -19.60
N GLN A 30 12.78 0.82 -19.22
CA GLN A 30 12.63 -0.19 -18.17
C GLN A 30 12.36 0.46 -16.82
N MET A 31 13.08 1.53 -16.48
CA MET A 31 12.87 2.27 -15.23
C MET A 31 11.46 2.85 -15.16
N ILE A 32 10.95 3.41 -16.28
CA ILE A 32 9.56 3.87 -16.37
C ILE A 32 8.57 2.73 -16.14
N SER A 33 8.87 1.52 -16.60
CA SER A 33 8.02 0.34 -16.34
C SER A 33 8.01 -0.02 -14.87
N PHE A 34 9.18 -0.08 -14.23
CA PHE A 34 9.28 -0.39 -12.80
C PHE A 34 8.54 0.61 -11.93
N CYS A 35 8.69 1.91 -12.20
CA CYS A 35 7.96 2.95 -11.46
C CYS A 35 6.44 2.78 -11.62
N ARG A 36 5.97 2.40 -12.81
CA ARG A 36 4.55 2.11 -13.06
C ARG A 36 4.04 0.91 -12.26
N ASP A 37 4.83 -0.15 -12.20
CA ASP A 37 4.45 -1.36 -11.48
C ASP A 37 4.45 -1.16 -9.96
N ILE A 38 5.40 -0.39 -9.44
CA ILE A 38 5.45 0.00 -8.02
C ILE A 38 4.23 0.84 -7.67
N LYS A 39 3.97 1.91 -8.44
CA LYS A 39 2.80 2.78 -8.23
C LYS A 39 1.49 2.01 -8.29
N ARG A 40 1.37 1.02 -9.19
CA ARG A 40 0.20 0.15 -9.26
C ARG A 40 0.02 -0.71 -8.01
N LYS A 41 1.12 -1.25 -7.45
CA LYS A 41 1.09 -2.07 -6.23
C LYS A 41 0.77 -1.27 -4.97
N THR A 42 1.21 -0.01 -4.92
CA THR A 42 1.02 0.87 -3.75
C THR A 42 -0.25 1.71 -3.81
N SER A 43 -0.84 1.89 -4.99
CA SER A 43 -2.13 2.57 -5.16
C SER A 43 -3.29 1.63 -4.79
N PHE A 44 -3.51 1.41 -3.50
CA PHE A 44 -4.77 0.86 -3.02
C PHE A 44 -5.75 1.99 -2.72
N TYR A 45 -7.02 1.78 -3.05
CA TYR A 45 -8.10 2.68 -2.65
C TYR A 45 -8.29 2.54 -1.14
N VAL A 46 -7.80 3.51 -0.38
CA VAL A 46 -8.27 3.72 0.99
C VAL A 46 -9.57 4.47 0.87
N ALA A 47 -10.69 3.80 1.13
CA ALA A 47 -11.94 4.50 1.29
C ALA A 47 -11.73 5.48 2.45
N ASP A 48 -11.84 6.78 2.17
CA ASP A 48 -11.89 7.84 3.18
C ASP A 48 -13.27 7.78 3.83
N THR A 49 -13.62 6.62 4.37
CA THR A 49 -14.82 6.47 5.18
C THR A 49 -14.45 7.07 6.51
N ASP A 50 -15.04 8.23 6.82
CA ASP A 50 -15.19 8.70 8.18
C ASP A 50 -15.54 7.49 9.04
N HIS A 51 -14.58 7.06 9.85
CA HIS A 51 -14.75 5.87 10.67
C HIS A 51 -15.90 6.14 11.64
N GLN A 52 -17.10 5.66 11.31
CA GLN A 52 -18.25 5.73 12.20
C GLN A 52 -18.10 4.63 13.25
N PRO A 53 -17.87 4.96 14.52
CA PRO A 53 -17.82 3.94 15.56
C PRO A 53 -19.17 3.21 15.62
N ALA A 54 -19.12 1.89 15.81
CA ALA A 54 -20.32 1.08 15.97
C ALA A 54 -21.15 1.56 17.17
N SER A 55 -22.48 1.45 17.08
CA SER A 55 -23.36 1.88 18.17
C SER A 55 -23.00 1.14 19.49
N PRO A 56 -23.10 1.80 20.66
CA PRO A 56 -22.74 1.20 21.94
C PRO A 56 -23.41 -0.15 22.21
N LYS A 57 -24.67 -0.32 21.78
CA LYS A 57 -25.42 -1.57 21.91
C LYS A 57 -24.78 -2.74 21.16
N VAL A 58 -24.27 -2.47 19.96
CA VAL A 58 -23.58 -3.48 19.14
C VAL A 58 -22.27 -3.87 19.79
N VAL A 59 -21.50 -2.88 20.26
CA VAL A 59 -20.22 -3.13 20.95
C VAL A 59 -20.43 -3.98 22.21
N GLU A 60 -21.42 -3.64 23.04
CA GLU A 60 -21.71 -4.37 24.27
C GLU A 60 -22.14 -5.81 24.02
N ALA A 61 -23.00 -6.05 23.02
CA ALA A 61 -23.44 -7.39 22.64
C ALA A 61 -22.26 -8.29 22.22
N HIS A 62 -21.35 -7.75 21.40
CA HIS A 62 -20.18 -8.50 20.93
C HIS A 62 -19.16 -8.75 22.06
N ILE A 63 -18.90 -7.75 22.92
CA ILE A 63 -18.02 -7.94 24.09
C ILE A 63 -18.58 -9.02 25.02
N LYS A 64 -19.90 -9.02 25.26
CA LYS A 64 -20.56 -10.04 26.09
C LYS A 64 -20.41 -11.44 25.50
N GLN A 65 -20.55 -11.58 24.18
CA GLN A 65 -20.31 -12.85 23.49
C GLN A 65 -18.85 -13.30 23.63
N CYS A 66 -17.88 -12.42 23.37
CA CYS A 66 -16.46 -12.76 23.51
C CYS A 66 -16.11 -13.22 24.94
N LYS A 67 -16.66 -12.55 25.96
CA LYS A 67 -16.47 -12.95 27.37
C LYS A 67 -17.06 -14.34 27.68
N ALA A 68 -18.16 -14.73 27.02
CA ALA A 68 -18.77 -16.04 27.23
C ALA A 68 -17.89 -17.20 26.71
N PHE A 69 -16.95 -16.94 25.82
CA PHE A 69 -16.00 -17.94 25.31
C PHE A 69 -14.69 -18.01 26.11
N LEU A 70 -14.48 -17.12 27.08
CA LEU A 70 -13.28 -17.07 27.92
C LEU A 70 -13.46 -17.76 29.28
N ILE A 71 -14.34 -18.77 29.36
CA ILE A 71 -14.54 -19.61 30.55
C ILE A 71 -13.30 -20.47 30.79
#